data_AF-A0A960WUU5-F1
#
_entry.id   AF-A0A960WUU5-F1
#
_cell.length_a   1.000
_cell.length_b   1.000
_cell.length_c   1.000
_cell.angle_alpha   90.00
_cell.angle_beta   90.00
_cell.angle_gamma   90.00
#
_symmetry.space_group_name_H-M   'P 1'
#
loop_
_entity.id
_entity.type
_entity.pdbx_description
1 polymer ?
#
loop_
_entity_poly.entity_id
_entity_poly.type
_entity_poly.pdbx_seq_one_letter_code
_entity_poly.pdbx_strand_id
1 'polypeptide(L)'
;MNPRLLLATLFVLFSPSFRPAEAAPLNSNDLRRLGFTGNYRGDVRGDLAVKDGSNFDTFFVNQSGREQLPPRNRSVVTGTSGHNGYFLNLQRITGNARRVTIRYYYSGRSYNPDHGEDTIGTGTKVLKVLKRGTSRPQFEMKLTDKLNERAADDGEYLAYWNIRGLLFK
;
A
#
# COMPACT_ATOMS: atom_id res chain seq x y z
N MET A 1 -71.17 -11.28 5.82
CA MET A 1 -70.28 -10.77 4.75
C MET A 1 -69.63 -9.48 5.24
N ASN A 2 -68.30 -9.44 5.28
CA ASN A 2 -67.48 -8.25 5.60
C ASN A 2 -67.50 -7.24 4.44
N PRO A 3 -67.22 -5.96 4.71
CA PRO A 3 -65.92 -5.47 4.28
C PRO A 3 -65.16 -4.70 5.38
N ARG A 4 -63.86 -5.01 5.44
CA ARG A 4 -62.83 -4.35 6.23
C ARG A 4 -62.42 -3.04 5.52
N LEU A 5 -62.34 -1.93 6.25
CA LEU A 5 -61.53 -0.78 5.88
C LEU A 5 -60.29 -0.78 6.78
N LEU A 6 -59.17 -1.19 6.18
CA LEU A 6 -57.84 -1.17 6.78
C LEU A 6 -57.29 0.26 6.72
N LEU A 7 -57.11 0.87 7.89
CA LEU A 7 -56.27 2.06 8.04
C LEU A 7 -54.80 1.59 8.07
N ALA A 8 -54.05 1.85 7.00
CA ALA A 8 -52.63 1.58 6.96
C ALA A 8 -51.86 2.75 7.58
N THR A 9 -51.47 2.61 8.86
CA THR A 9 -50.55 3.53 9.52
C THR A 9 -49.13 3.27 9.00
N LEU A 10 -48.61 4.19 8.21
CA LEU A 10 -47.24 4.17 7.69
C LEU A 10 -46.25 4.51 8.81
N PHE A 11 -45.61 3.50 9.40
CA PHE A 11 -44.42 3.70 10.23
C PHE A 11 -43.19 3.86 9.33
N VAL A 12 -42.74 5.09 9.13
CA VAL A 12 -41.42 5.35 8.55
C VAL A 12 -40.38 5.07 9.63
N LEU A 13 -39.77 3.89 9.56
CA LEU A 13 -38.58 3.54 10.34
C LEU A 13 -37.41 4.42 9.85
N PHE A 14 -37.21 5.56 10.50
CA PHE A 14 -35.92 6.26 10.48
C PHE A 14 -34.90 5.35 11.17
N SER A 15 -34.24 4.49 10.39
CA SER A 15 -33.03 3.82 10.83
C SER A 15 -31.92 4.87 10.82
N PRO A 16 -31.36 5.31 11.97
CA PRO A 16 -30.16 6.11 11.93
C PRO A 16 -29.08 5.22 11.31
N SER A 17 -28.63 5.61 10.11
CA SER A 17 -27.49 5.01 9.46
C SER A 17 -26.31 5.11 10.43
N PHE A 18 -26.05 4.07 11.22
CA PHE A 18 -24.84 3.93 12.01
C PHE A 18 -23.70 3.83 11.00
N ARG A 19 -23.17 4.99 10.58
CA ARG A 19 -21.86 5.05 9.98
C ARG A 19 -20.90 4.81 11.13
N PRO A 20 -20.21 3.66 11.23
CA PRO A 20 -19.18 3.51 12.24
C PRO A 20 -18.21 4.68 12.06
N ALA A 21 -17.98 5.45 13.12
CA ALA A 21 -16.98 6.50 13.10
C ALA A 21 -15.66 5.86 12.65
N GLU A 22 -15.17 6.24 11.46
CA GLU A 22 -13.89 5.75 10.97
C GLU A 22 -12.85 6.18 12.00
N ALA A 23 -12.24 5.21 12.69
CA ALA A 23 -11.28 5.50 13.74
C ALA A 23 -10.19 6.43 13.16
N ALA A 24 -9.89 7.51 13.88
CA ALA A 24 -8.94 8.52 13.42
C ALA A 24 -7.64 7.84 12.95
N PRO A 25 -7.06 8.28 11.81
CA PRO A 25 -5.78 7.75 11.35
C PRO A 25 -4.72 7.85 12.45
N LEU A 26 -3.92 6.80 12.58
CA LEU A 26 -2.80 6.78 13.52
C LEU A 26 -1.65 7.64 12.98
N ASN A 27 -0.78 8.10 13.86
CA ASN A 27 0.46 8.78 13.49
C ASN A 27 1.71 8.03 13.98
N SER A 28 2.90 8.57 13.70
CA SER A 28 4.18 7.97 14.11
C SER A 28 4.34 7.84 15.63
N ASN A 29 3.75 8.73 16.42
CA ASN A 29 3.77 8.64 17.89
C ASN A 29 2.85 7.52 18.38
N ASP A 30 1.71 7.29 17.74
CA ASP A 30 0.85 6.14 18.03
C ASP A 30 1.57 4.83 17.76
N LEU A 31 2.30 4.71 16.64
CA LEU A 31 3.11 3.52 16.35
C LEU A 31 4.15 3.25 17.44
N ARG A 32 4.79 4.31 17.96
CA ARG A 32 5.75 4.21 19.07
C ARG A 32 5.07 3.73 20.34
N ARG A 33 3.96 4.37 20.73
CA ARG A 33 3.17 4.01 21.92
C ARG A 33 2.67 2.56 21.87
N LEU A 34 2.24 2.08 20.70
CA LEU A 34 1.73 0.73 20.52
C LEU A 34 2.84 -0.34 20.35
N GLY A 35 4.10 0.09 20.19
CA GLY A 35 5.29 -0.76 20.12
C GLY A 35 5.62 -1.29 18.72
N PHE A 36 5.02 -0.74 17.66
CA PHE A 36 5.25 -1.17 16.27
C PHE A 36 6.57 -0.68 15.67
N THR A 37 7.24 0.29 16.29
CA THR A 37 8.49 0.89 15.77
C THR A 37 9.65 -0.10 15.78
N GLY A 38 10.48 -0.10 14.74
CA GLY A 38 11.63 -0.99 14.63
C GLY A 38 11.99 -1.31 13.18
N ASN A 39 13.02 -2.15 13.02
CA ASN A 39 13.44 -2.68 11.74
C ASN A 39 12.80 -4.05 11.51
N TYR A 40 12.05 -4.17 10.43
CA TYR A 40 11.46 -5.41 9.96
C TYR A 40 12.33 -5.98 8.85
N ARG A 41 12.69 -7.25 8.94
CA ARG A 41 13.55 -7.93 7.96
C ARG A 41 12.99 -9.30 7.61
N GLY A 42 13.26 -9.79 6.41
CA GLY A 42 12.79 -11.08 5.93
C GLY A 42 12.85 -11.14 4.41
N ASP A 43 12.12 -12.07 3.82
CA ASP A 43 12.20 -12.32 2.38
C ASP A 43 11.12 -11.55 1.61
N VAL A 44 11.52 -11.01 0.46
CA VAL A 44 10.65 -10.35 -0.50
C VAL A 44 10.81 -11.01 -1.86
N ARG A 45 9.68 -11.28 -2.50
CA ARG A 45 9.62 -11.95 -3.80
C ARG A 45 8.55 -11.35 -4.69
N GLY A 46 8.73 -11.45 -5.98
CA GLY A 46 7.74 -11.00 -6.93
C GLY A 46 8.29 -10.89 -8.33
N ASP A 47 7.51 -10.24 -9.17
CA ASP A 47 7.82 -10.12 -10.60
C ASP A 47 8.11 -8.66 -10.93
N LEU A 48 9.11 -8.49 -11.79
CA LEU A 48 9.50 -7.25 -12.43
C LEU A 48 9.29 -7.49 -13.93
N ALA A 49 8.54 -6.66 -14.62
CA ALA A 49 8.53 -6.72 -16.09
C ALA A 49 8.96 -5.39 -16.68
N VAL A 50 9.75 -5.48 -17.75
CA VAL A 50 10.31 -4.34 -18.47
C VAL A 50 10.03 -4.55 -19.94
N LYS A 51 9.60 -3.48 -20.60
CA LYS A 51 9.35 -3.49 -22.03
C LYS A 51 10.69 -3.63 -22.77
N ASP A 52 10.77 -4.63 -23.63
CA ASP A 52 11.86 -4.85 -24.57
C ASP A 52 11.30 -4.94 -26.00
N GLY A 53 11.60 -3.93 -26.81
CA GLY A 53 11.01 -3.78 -28.14
C GLY A 53 9.48 -3.76 -28.10
N SER A 54 8.84 -4.77 -28.70
CA SER A 54 7.37 -4.93 -28.70
C SER A 54 6.85 -5.89 -27.60
N ASN A 55 7.74 -6.47 -26.79
CA ASN A 55 7.41 -7.49 -25.78
C ASN A 55 7.76 -7.01 -24.37
N PHE A 56 7.47 -7.85 -23.37
CA PHE A 56 7.90 -7.66 -21.98
C PHE A 56 8.78 -8.81 -21.53
N ASP A 57 9.97 -8.48 -21.04
CA ASP A 57 10.79 -9.40 -20.29
C ASP A 57 10.35 -9.40 -18.83
N THR A 58 10.10 -10.59 -18.28
CA THR A 58 9.68 -10.76 -16.88
C THR A 58 10.77 -11.44 -16.07
N PHE A 59 11.19 -10.79 -14.99
CA PHE A 59 12.21 -11.26 -14.07
C PHE A 59 11.57 -11.58 -12.72
N PHE A 60 11.87 -12.76 -12.21
CA PHE A 60 11.53 -13.11 -10.83
C PHE A 60 12.59 -12.56 -9.87
N VAL A 61 12.14 -11.76 -8.91
CA VAL A 61 12.97 -11.21 -7.84
C VAL A 61 12.76 -12.05 -6.58
N ASN A 62 13.86 -12.46 -5.93
CA ASN A 62 13.85 -13.06 -4.60
C ASN A 62 15.07 -12.59 -3.81
N GLN A 63 14.85 -11.77 -2.79
CA GLN A 63 15.93 -11.17 -2.01
C GLN A 63 15.49 -10.86 -0.57
N SER A 64 16.43 -10.51 0.30
CA SER A 64 16.09 -9.99 1.62
C SER A 64 15.59 -8.55 1.53
N GLY A 65 14.48 -8.25 2.20
CA GLY A 65 13.90 -6.91 2.33
C GLY A 65 14.05 -6.33 3.74
N ARG A 66 13.97 -5.01 3.84
CA ARG A 66 13.98 -4.27 5.10
C ARG A 66 12.98 -3.12 5.08
N GLU A 67 12.19 -3.00 6.14
CA GLU A 67 11.28 -1.88 6.37
C GLU A 67 11.52 -1.27 7.75
N GLN A 68 11.59 0.06 7.84
CA GLN A 68 11.77 0.78 9.10
C GLN A 68 10.47 1.48 9.49
N LEU A 69 10.01 1.23 10.71
CA LEU A 69 8.92 1.99 11.34
C LEU A 69 9.44 2.89 12.48
N PRO A 70 8.93 4.12 12.65
CA PRO A 70 7.83 4.72 11.92
C PRO A 70 8.19 5.08 10.46
N PRO A 71 7.19 5.15 9.57
CA PRO A 71 7.42 5.43 8.16
C PRO A 71 7.92 6.87 7.96
N ARG A 72 8.76 7.09 6.94
CA ARG A 72 9.02 8.44 6.42
C ARG A 72 7.79 8.94 5.67
N ASN A 73 7.53 10.25 5.74
CA ASN A 73 6.42 10.87 5.00
C ASN A 73 6.64 10.79 3.48
N ARG A 74 7.89 10.87 3.05
CA ARG A 74 8.31 10.80 1.66
C ARG A 74 9.68 10.15 1.55
N SER A 75 9.88 9.31 0.56
CA SER A 75 11.17 8.76 0.17
C SER A 75 11.31 8.73 -1.35
N VAL A 76 12.54 8.83 -1.85
CA VAL A 76 12.85 8.55 -3.26
C VAL A 76 13.04 7.06 -3.42
N VAL A 77 12.44 6.49 -4.46
CA VAL A 77 12.58 5.08 -4.84
C VAL A 77 12.95 5.05 -6.31
N THR A 78 14.04 4.35 -6.62
CA THR A 78 14.49 4.16 -7.99
C THR A 78 13.50 3.27 -8.74
N GLY A 79 13.13 3.66 -9.96
CA GLY A 79 12.27 2.85 -10.83
C GLY A 79 12.99 1.61 -11.37
N THR A 80 12.31 0.88 -12.23
CA THR A 80 12.77 -0.45 -12.67
C THR A 80 14.05 -0.40 -13.49
N SER A 81 14.28 0.67 -14.26
CA SER A 81 15.52 0.85 -15.04
C SER A 81 16.76 1.10 -14.17
N GLY A 82 16.58 1.45 -12.88
CA GLY A 82 17.71 1.84 -12.04
C GLY A 82 18.19 3.28 -12.24
N HIS A 83 17.73 3.96 -13.30
CA HIS A 83 18.19 5.30 -13.69
C HIS A 83 17.20 6.42 -13.37
N ASN A 84 15.93 6.08 -13.17
CA ASN A 84 14.85 7.02 -12.88
C ASN A 84 14.43 6.96 -11.40
N GLY A 85 13.80 8.03 -10.91
CA GLY A 85 13.43 8.18 -9.50
C GLY A 85 11.99 8.64 -9.30
N TYR A 86 11.28 7.96 -8.41
CA TYR A 86 9.91 8.30 -8.03
C TYR A 86 9.81 8.61 -6.54
N PHE A 87 8.74 9.30 -6.16
CA PHE A 87 8.42 9.54 -4.76
C PHE A 87 7.43 8.51 -4.25
N LEU A 88 7.79 7.88 -3.13
CA LEU A 88 6.89 7.09 -2.32
C LEU A 88 6.40 7.94 -1.15
N ASN A 89 5.12 8.30 -1.17
CA ASN A 89 4.51 9.21 -0.20
C ASN A 89 3.60 8.44 0.75
N LEU A 90 3.71 8.74 2.04
CA LEU A 90 2.82 8.18 3.06
C LEU A 90 1.41 8.72 2.83
N GLN A 91 0.46 7.82 2.62
CA GLN A 91 -0.94 8.17 2.44
C GLN A 91 -1.66 8.23 3.79
N ARG A 92 -1.60 7.13 4.55
CA ARG A 92 -2.27 7.01 5.85
C ARG A 92 -1.76 5.82 6.64
N ILE A 93 -1.95 5.90 7.95
CA ILE A 93 -1.73 4.81 8.90
C ILE A 93 -3.06 4.57 9.61
N THR A 94 -3.48 3.31 9.68
CA THR A 94 -4.76 2.92 10.30
C THR A 94 -4.55 1.66 11.14
N GLY A 95 -5.40 1.43 12.14
CA GLY A 95 -5.37 0.21 12.92
C GLY A 95 -5.59 0.42 14.41
N ASN A 96 -5.02 -0.48 15.20
CA ASN A 96 -5.18 -0.54 16.65
C ASN A 96 -3.96 -1.20 17.32
N ALA A 97 -4.07 -1.50 18.61
CA ALA A 97 -2.98 -2.09 19.41
C ALA A 97 -2.49 -3.47 18.94
N ARG A 98 -3.25 -4.19 18.10
CA ARG A 98 -2.89 -5.52 17.58
C ARG A 98 -2.47 -5.50 16.13
N ARG A 99 -3.00 -4.57 15.33
CA ARG A 99 -2.81 -4.56 13.87
C ARG A 99 -2.70 -3.13 13.37
N VAL A 100 -1.75 -2.89 12.48
CA VAL A 100 -1.59 -1.60 11.80
C VAL A 100 -1.47 -1.84 10.30
N THR A 101 -2.12 -0.99 9.50
CA THR A 101 -1.93 -0.90 8.05
C THR A 101 -1.38 0.47 7.71
N ILE A 102 -0.21 0.48 7.07
CA ILE A 102 0.45 1.68 6.54
C ILE A 102 0.32 1.61 5.02
N ARG A 103 -0.20 2.69 4.43
CA ARG A 103 -0.36 2.80 2.97
C ARG A 103 0.47 3.95 2.45
N TYR A 104 1.12 3.70 1.33
CA TYR A 104 1.82 4.68 0.53
C TYR A 104 1.29 4.66 -0.91
N TYR A 105 1.55 5.75 -1.63
CA TYR A 105 1.37 5.81 -3.07
C TYR A 105 2.66 6.27 -3.73
N TYR A 106 2.92 5.73 -4.92
CA TYR A 106 3.98 6.22 -5.80
C TYR A 106 3.46 7.38 -6.64
N SER A 107 4.33 8.35 -6.88
CA SER A 107 4.09 9.49 -7.76
C SER A 107 5.41 10.07 -8.23
N GLY A 108 5.44 10.62 -9.43
CA GLY A 108 6.57 11.39 -9.92
C GLY A 108 6.73 11.25 -11.43
N ARG A 109 7.41 12.23 -12.00
CA ARG A 109 7.91 12.21 -13.38
C ARG A 109 9.43 12.22 -13.31
N SER A 110 10.08 11.35 -14.07
CA SER A 110 11.54 11.24 -14.13
C SER A 110 11.95 10.80 -15.52
N TYR A 111 13.01 11.41 -16.04
CA TYR A 111 13.63 10.95 -17.28
C TYR A 111 14.15 9.52 -17.12
N ASN A 112 13.86 8.65 -18.10
CA ASN A 112 14.39 7.31 -18.20
C ASN A 112 15.30 7.22 -19.45
N PRO A 113 16.63 7.13 -19.29
CA PRO A 113 17.56 7.07 -20.42
C PRO A 113 17.40 5.81 -21.27
N ASP A 114 16.86 4.71 -20.72
CA ASP A 114 16.69 3.45 -21.45
C ASP A 114 15.62 3.57 -22.54
N HIS A 115 14.66 4.50 -22.37
CA HIS A 115 13.60 4.79 -23.33
C HIS A 115 13.76 6.16 -24.02
N GLY A 116 14.73 6.96 -23.59
CA GLY A 116 14.98 8.28 -24.16
C GLY A 116 13.86 9.30 -23.90
N GLU A 117 13.04 9.08 -22.88
CA GLU A 117 11.85 9.89 -22.60
C GLU A 117 11.57 10.04 -21.10
N ASP A 118 10.66 10.95 -20.77
CA ASP A 118 10.15 11.07 -19.42
C ASP A 118 9.15 9.96 -19.09
N THR A 119 9.23 9.47 -17.86
CA THR A 119 8.39 8.40 -17.36
C THR A 119 7.65 8.82 -16.10
N ILE A 120 6.43 8.32 -15.93
CA ILE A 120 5.56 8.56 -14.80
C ILE A 120 5.44 7.27 -13.98
N GLY A 121 5.84 7.35 -12.72
CA GLY A 121 5.73 6.26 -11.76
C GLY A 121 4.47 6.40 -10.90
N THR A 122 3.60 5.39 -10.94
CA THR A 122 2.37 5.32 -10.14
C THR A 122 2.21 3.96 -9.50
N GLY A 123 1.52 3.89 -8.35
CA GLY A 123 1.36 2.62 -7.66
C GLY A 123 1.12 2.76 -6.17
N THR A 124 1.24 1.64 -5.46
CA THR A 124 0.97 1.58 -4.03
C THR A 124 1.92 0.65 -3.31
N LYS A 125 2.32 1.05 -2.10
CA LYS A 125 2.97 0.16 -1.14
C LYS A 125 2.13 0.04 0.11
N VAL A 126 1.92 -1.18 0.59
CA VAL A 126 1.08 -1.47 1.76
C VAL A 126 1.86 -2.36 2.71
N LEU A 127 1.99 -1.90 3.95
CA LEU A 127 2.57 -2.66 5.06
C LEU A 127 1.46 -3.00 6.04
N LYS A 128 1.18 -4.29 6.24
CA LYS A 128 0.24 -4.78 7.25
C LYS A 128 1.02 -5.44 8.37
N VAL A 129 1.06 -4.81 9.53
CA VAL A 129 1.78 -5.31 10.70
C VAL A 129 0.80 -5.93 11.70
N LEU A 130 1.12 -7.12 12.17
CA LEU A 130 0.38 -7.86 13.18
C LEU A 130 1.29 -8.08 14.40
N LYS A 131 0.79 -7.69 15.57
CA LYS A 131 1.41 -7.97 16.87
C LYS A 131 0.77 -9.22 17.48
N ARG A 132 1.55 -10.30 17.61
CA ARG A 132 1.15 -11.57 18.22
C ARG A 132 1.73 -11.68 19.63
N GLY A 133 1.02 -12.31 20.56
CA GLY A 133 1.44 -12.46 21.95
C GLY A 133 1.18 -11.21 22.81
N THR A 134 1.28 -11.37 24.13
CA THR A 134 1.08 -10.30 25.13
C THR A 134 2.38 -9.98 25.86
N SER A 135 2.98 -10.97 26.52
CA SER A 135 4.17 -10.80 27.38
C SER A 135 5.48 -10.69 26.60
N ARG A 136 5.58 -11.37 25.45
CA ARG A 136 6.71 -11.30 24.51
C ARG A 136 6.15 -11.11 23.09
N PRO A 137 5.80 -9.87 22.73
CA PRO A 137 5.13 -9.64 21.46
C PRO A 137 6.08 -9.92 20.29
N GLN A 138 5.60 -10.69 19.32
CA GLN A 138 6.26 -10.90 18.03
C GLN A 138 5.53 -10.07 16.98
N PHE A 139 6.28 -9.51 16.04
CA PHE A 139 5.69 -8.69 14.99
C PHE A 139 5.92 -9.31 13.61
N GLU A 140 4.85 -9.44 12.87
CA GLU A 140 4.82 -9.97 11.51
C GLU A 140 4.30 -8.87 10.59
N MET A 141 5.06 -8.52 9.56
CA MET A 141 4.70 -7.53 8.55
C MET A 141 4.52 -8.19 7.20
N LYS A 142 3.33 -8.06 6.63
CA LYS A 142 3.06 -8.39 5.23
C LYS A 142 3.28 -7.15 4.38
N LEU A 143 4.23 -7.25 3.45
CA LEU A 143 4.55 -6.24 2.46
C LEU A 143 3.84 -6.56 1.15
N THR A 144 3.26 -5.55 0.51
CA THR A 144 2.85 -5.58 -0.89
C THR A 144 3.26 -4.25 -1.52
N ASP A 145 4.06 -4.32 -2.56
CA ASP A 145 4.64 -3.18 -3.25
C ASP A 145 4.36 -3.32 -4.74
N LYS A 146 3.71 -2.30 -5.32
CA LYS A 146 3.34 -2.27 -6.72
C LYS A 146 3.70 -0.93 -7.30
N LEU A 147 4.48 -0.94 -8.37
CA LEU A 147 4.78 0.22 -9.20
C LEU A 147 4.45 -0.11 -10.65
N ASN A 148 3.90 0.89 -11.33
CA ASN A 148 3.71 0.96 -12.76
C ASN A 148 4.46 2.18 -13.27
N GLU A 149 5.23 1.97 -14.31
CA GLU A 149 5.97 3.00 -15.03
C GLU A 149 5.40 3.13 -16.43
N ARG A 150 5.11 4.37 -16.81
CA ARG A 150 4.55 4.70 -18.13
C ARG A 150 5.30 5.85 -18.76
N ALA A 151 5.38 5.85 -20.09
CA ALA A 151 5.78 7.00 -20.87
C ALA A 151 4.91 8.21 -20.50
N ALA A 152 5.52 9.39 -20.37
CA ALA A 152 4.82 10.59 -19.93
C ALA A 152 3.95 11.21 -21.04
N ASP A 153 4.34 11.03 -22.29
CA ASP A 153 3.74 11.74 -23.42
C ASP A 153 2.59 10.95 -24.06
N ASP A 154 2.74 9.64 -24.27
CA ASP A 154 1.71 8.78 -24.87
C ASP A 154 1.05 7.79 -23.88
N GLY A 155 1.56 7.71 -22.65
CA GLY A 155 1.02 6.84 -21.59
C GLY A 155 1.34 5.36 -21.78
N GLU A 156 2.21 5.02 -22.72
CA GLU A 156 2.65 3.66 -22.98
C GLU A 156 3.20 3.00 -21.73
N TYR A 157 2.92 1.70 -21.55
CA TYR A 157 3.42 0.95 -20.41
C TYR A 157 4.86 0.49 -20.65
N LEU A 158 5.77 0.85 -19.76
CA LEU A 158 7.20 0.60 -19.93
C LEU A 158 7.72 -0.43 -18.94
N ALA A 159 7.31 -0.33 -17.67
CA ALA A 159 7.73 -1.30 -16.68
C ALA A 159 6.74 -1.43 -15.53
N TYR A 160 6.85 -2.53 -14.80
CA TYR A 160 6.14 -2.72 -13.54
C TYR A 160 6.87 -3.63 -12.58
N TRP A 161 6.54 -3.50 -11.30
CA TRP A 161 6.83 -4.55 -10.33
C TRP A 161 5.64 -4.84 -9.45
N ASN A 162 5.60 -6.08 -8.96
CA ASN A 162 4.65 -6.53 -7.96
C ASN A 162 5.39 -7.42 -6.95
N ILE A 163 5.92 -6.79 -5.92
CA ILE A 163 6.74 -7.41 -4.89
C ILE A 163 5.90 -7.64 -3.64
N ARG A 164 6.06 -8.81 -3.02
CA ARG A 164 5.39 -9.19 -1.78
C ARG A 164 6.40 -9.79 -0.82
N GLY A 165 6.20 -9.56 0.47
CA GLY A 165 7.14 -10.04 1.46
C GLY A 165 6.51 -10.34 2.80
N LEU A 166 7.23 -11.13 3.58
CA LEU A 166 6.94 -11.38 4.97
C LEU A 166 8.17 -11.00 5.79
N LEU A 167 8.02 -9.98 6.62
CA LEU A 167 9.10 -9.38 7.41
C LEU A 167 8.79 -9.51 8.90
N PHE A 168 9.82 -9.60 9.73
CA PHE A 168 9.70 -9.81 11.16
C PHE A 168 10.54 -8.81 11.95
N LYS A 169 10.08 -8.53 13.17
CA LYS A 169 10.77 -7.72 14.19
C LYS A 169 10.68 -8.44 15.54
#